data_AF-X0T521-F1
#
_entry.id   AF-X0T521-F1
#
_cell.length_a   1.000
_cell.length_b   1.000
_cell.length_c   1.000
_cell.angle_alpha   90.00
_cell.angle_beta   90.00
_cell.angle_gamma   90.00
#
_symmetry.space_group_name_H-M   'P 1'
#
loop_
_entity.id
_entity.type
_entity.pdbx_description
1 polymer ?
#
loop_
_entity_poly.entity_id
_entity_poly.type
_entity_poly.pdbx_seq_one_letter_code
_entity_poly.pdbx_strand_id
1 'polypeptide(L)'
;ASTPIEFEYTSGLTLTADLVKSSDDSASASGLSATELTNGKGLYRVSYTGAETGKHTLHVKQGTTVVAVYRYTLADTTAVHIPVPGSISNDTTTILARLDTLSSASGSGADGVTITVNVDGAPVSDMDVWVSSDENGSTVVAGTARTNSSGQVTLYLDAGSTYYLWGQKDGVNSIQGNSFVAVAD
;
A
#
# COMPACT_ATOMS: atom_id res chain seq x y z
N ALA A 1 28.60 -6.20 -6.25
CA ALA A 1 27.31 -6.32 -6.96
C ALA A 1 27.54 -6.01 -8.44
N SER A 2 26.83 -6.65 -9.36
CA SER A 2 26.87 -6.28 -10.79
C SER A 2 25.66 -5.39 -11.07
N THR A 3 25.88 -4.15 -11.49
CA THR A 3 24.80 -3.26 -11.93
C THR A 3 24.51 -3.56 -13.41
N PRO A 4 23.35 -4.12 -13.76
CA PRO A 4 22.98 -4.30 -15.16
C PRO A 4 22.68 -2.93 -15.80
N ILE A 5 23.29 -2.67 -16.95
CA ILE A 5 23.02 -1.48 -17.77
C ILE A 5 22.36 -1.97 -19.06
N GLU A 6 21.14 -1.51 -19.33
CA GLU A 6 20.33 -1.96 -20.46
C GLU A 6 20.09 -0.83 -21.45
N PHE A 7 20.21 -1.13 -22.75
CA PHE A 7 19.97 -0.19 -23.84
C PHE A 7 19.32 -0.88 -25.04
N GLU A 8 18.58 -0.11 -25.83
CA GLU A 8 17.98 -0.58 -27.08
C GLU A 8 18.84 -0.19 -28.27
N TYR A 9 19.11 -1.13 -29.18
CA TYR A 9 19.80 -0.90 -30.45
C TYR A 9 19.35 -1.92 -31.51
N THR A 10 19.83 -1.78 -32.75
CA THR A 10 19.56 -2.76 -33.81
C THR A 10 19.96 -4.18 -33.36
N SER A 11 19.00 -5.10 -33.42
CA SER A 11 19.15 -6.50 -32.98
C SER A 11 20.15 -7.31 -33.80
N GLY A 12 20.68 -8.40 -33.23
CA GLY A 12 21.54 -9.36 -33.94
C GLY A 12 22.97 -8.86 -34.19
N LEU A 13 23.36 -7.74 -33.61
CA LEU A 13 24.72 -7.20 -33.71
C LEU A 13 25.60 -7.66 -32.54
N THR A 14 26.89 -7.85 -32.82
CA THR A 14 27.94 -7.96 -31.79
C THR A 14 28.36 -6.56 -31.38
N LEU A 15 28.04 -6.18 -30.14
CA LEU A 15 28.32 -4.86 -29.60
C LEU A 15 29.24 -4.97 -28.37
N THR A 16 30.07 -3.95 -28.19
CA THR A 16 30.82 -3.71 -26.95
C THR A 16 30.46 -2.33 -26.41
N ALA A 17 30.80 -2.04 -25.16
CA ALA A 17 30.56 -0.73 -24.58
C ALA A 17 31.71 -0.27 -23.69
N ASP A 18 31.94 1.05 -23.68
CA ASP A 18 32.75 1.71 -22.67
C ASP A 18 31.83 2.53 -21.76
N LEU A 19 32.11 2.51 -20.47
CA LEU A 19 31.41 3.30 -19.47
C LEU A 19 32.35 4.42 -19.02
N VAL A 20 31.88 5.66 -19.13
CA VAL A 20 32.68 6.87 -18.90
C VAL A 20 31.97 7.76 -17.88
N LYS A 21 32.72 8.27 -16.90
CA LYS A 21 32.22 9.24 -15.91
C LYS A 21 31.94 10.57 -16.58
N SER A 22 30.74 11.13 -16.37
CA SER A 22 30.40 12.45 -16.92
C SER A 22 31.04 13.62 -16.15
N SER A 23 31.69 13.36 -15.02
CA SER A 23 32.32 14.40 -14.19
C SER A 23 33.69 14.84 -14.72
N ASP A 24 34.44 13.91 -15.32
CA ASP A 24 35.83 14.10 -15.70
C ASP A 24 36.21 13.38 -17.01
N ASP A 25 35.22 12.79 -17.69
CA ASP A 25 35.38 11.97 -18.90
C ASP A 25 36.37 10.80 -18.75
N SER A 26 36.65 10.38 -17.51
CA SER A 26 37.51 9.21 -17.26
C SER A 26 36.73 7.90 -17.43
N ALA A 27 37.39 6.89 -17.98
CA ALA A 27 36.78 5.58 -18.20
C ALA A 27 36.60 4.83 -16.87
N SER A 28 35.35 4.47 -16.56
CA SER A 28 34.97 3.58 -15.45
C SER A 28 35.19 2.11 -15.81
N ALA A 29 34.97 1.77 -17.08
CA ALA A 29 35.22 0.45 -17.66
C ALA A 29 35.28 0.56 -19.19
N SER A 30 36.00 -0.36 -19.84
CA SER A 30 36.10 -0.41 -21.30
C SER A 30 35.97 -1.84 -21.82
N GLY A 31 35.45 -1.99 -23.04
CA GLY A 31 35.35 -3.28 -23.72
C GLY A 31 34.31 -4.22 -23.09
N LEU A 32 33.32 -3.68 -22.40
CA LEU A 32 32.25 -4.47 -21.81
C LEU A 32 31.44 -5.14 -22.92
N SER A 33 31.22 -6.45 -22.80
CA SER A 33 30.39 -7.18 -23.76
C SER A 33 28.91 -6.83 -23.57
N ALA A 34 28.23 -6.49 -24.66
CA ALA A 34 26.80 -6.27 -24.65
C ALA A 34 26.08 -7.49 -25.23
N THR A 35 25.18 -8.08 -24.44
CA THR A 35 24.43 -9.29 -24.81
C THR A 35 22.98 -8.95 -25.06
N GLU A 36 22.43 -9.37 -26.20
CA GLU A 36 21.00 -9.22 -26.46
C GLU A 36 20.20 -10.14 -25.53
N LEU A 37 19.29 -9.57 -24.72
CA LEU A 37 18.53 -10.31 -23.72
C LEU A 37 17.52 -11.28 -24.36
N THR A 38 16.99 -10.91 -25.52
CA THR A 38 16.10 -11.75 -26.30
C THR A 38 16.46 -11.56 -27.76
N ASN A 39 16.88 -12.63 -28.42
CA ASN A 39 17.31 -12.59 -29.81
C ASN A 39 16.25 -11.97 -30.72
N GLY A 40 16.64 -10.96 -31.51
CA GLY A 40 15.76 -10.28 -32.47
C GLY A 40 14.84 -9.21 -31.88
N LYS A 41 15.10 -8.73 -30.66
CA LYS A 41 14.30 -7.68 -29.99
C LYS A 41 15.03 -6.36 -29.81
N GLY A 42 16.36 -6.35 -29.95
CA GLY A 42 17.17 -5.15 -29.88
C GLY A 42 17.44 -4.65 -28.48
N LEU A 43 17.04 -5.37 -27.43
CA LEU A 43 17.35 -5.02 -26.04
C LEU A 43 18.65 -5.70 -25.61
N TYR A 44 19.68 -4.90 -25.33
CA TYR A 44 21.00 -5.35 -24.92
C TYR A 44 21.26 -5.05 -23.44
N ARG A 45 22.04 -5.91 -22.79
CA ARG A 45 22.53 -5.74 -21.42
C ARG A 45 24.04 -5.81 -21.36
N VAL A 46 24.61 -4.91 -20.57
CA VAL A 46 26.02 -4.89 -20.15
C VAL A 46 26.09 -5.08 -18.64
N SER A 47 27.04 -5.88 -18.17
CA SER A 47 27.31 -6.07 -16.74
C SER A 47 28.48 -5.19 -16.31
N TYR A 48 28.26 -4.27 -15.36
CA TYR A 48 29.30 -3.47 -14.73
C TYR A 48 29.44 -3.87 -13.25
N THR A 49 30.66 -4.21 -12.81
CA THR A 49 30.93 -4.74 -11.45
C THR A 49 31.57 -3.73 -10.51
N GLY A 50 31.80 -2.49 -10.96
CA GLY A 50 32.34 -1.43 -10.10
C GLY A 50 31.30 -0.83 -9.16
N ALA A 51 31.78 -0.08 -8.15
CA ALA A 51 30.96 0.58 -7.14
C ALA A 51 30.79 2.09 -7.38
N GLU A 52 31.09 2.56 -8.60
CA GLU A 52 30.95 3.98 -8.93
C GLU A 52 29.48 4.41 -8.97
N THR A 53 29.24 5.66 -8.55
CA THR A 53 27.91 6.28 -8.55
C THR A 53 27.90 7.56 -9.35
N GLY A 54 26.69 8.03 -9.69
CA GLY A 54 26.50 9.30 -10.37
C GLY A 54 26.38 9.15 -11.89
N LYS A 55 26.51 10.27 -12.59
CA LYS A 55 26.22 10.37 -14.03
C LYS A 55 27.35 9.76 -14.86
N HIS A 56 26.99 8.86 -15.75
CA HIS A 56 27.88 8.18 -16.68
C HIS A 56 27.30 8.22 -18.09
N THR A 57 28.17 8.11 -19.08
CA THR A 57 27.81 7.81 -20.48
C THR A 57 28.24 6.41 -20.85
N LEU A 58 27.37 5.69 -21.54
CA LEU A 58 27.68 4.40 -22.15
C LEU A 58 27.92 4.63 -23.63
N HIS A 59 29.17 4.43 -24.07
CA HIS A 59 29.56 4.51 -25.48
C HIS A 59 29.49 3.11 -26.09
N VAL A 60 28.42 2.84 -26.84
CA VAL A 60 28.20 1.56 -27.51
C VAL A 60 29.00 1.52 -28.80
N LYS A 61 29.74 0.44 -29.01
CA LYS A 61 30.65 0.25 -30.13
C LYS A 61 30.32 -1.00 -30.93
N GLN A 62 30.42 -0.88 -32.26
CA GLN A 62 30.50 -2.00 -33.17
C GLN A 62 31.94 -2.08 -33.69
N GLY A 63 32.68 -3.13 -33.31
CA GLY A 63 34.13 -3.14 -33.45
C GLY A 63 34.76 -2.00 -32.64
N THR A 64 35.46 -1.08 -33.31
CA THR A 64 36.12 0.09 -32.69
C THR A 64 35.32 1.39 -32.81
N THR A 65 34.23 1.41 -33.59
CA THR A 65 33.47 2.64 -33.86
C THR A 65 32.35 2.79 -32.84
N VAL A 66 32.23 3.97 -32.22
CA VAL A 66 31.08 4.33 -31.38
C VAL A 66 29.86 4.54 -32.28
N VAL A 67 28.82 3.75 -32.06
CA VAL A 67 27.58 3.75 -32.85
C VAL A 67 26.39 4.35 -32.10
N ALA A 68 26.45 4.40 -30.77
CA ALA A 68 25.43 5.05 -29.94
C ALA A 68 26.01 5.51 -28.59
N VAL A 69 25.39 6.52 -28.00
CA VAL A 69 25.75 7.06 -26.68
C VAL A 69 24.49 7.22 -25.83
N TYR A 70 24.48 6.55 -24.67
CA TYR A 70 23.38 6.62 -23.70
C TYR A 70 23.87 7.27 -22.41
N ARG A 71 22.96 7.91 -21.67
CA ARG A 71 23.26 8.52 -20.37
C ARG A 71 22.60 7.73 -19.27
N TYR A 72 23.36 7.37 -18.25
CA TYR A 72 22.88 6.64 -17.07
C TYR A 72 23.26 7.38 -15.79
N THR A 73 22.47 7.15 -14.75
CA THR A 73 22.89 7.46 -13.38
C THR A 73 23.08 6.13 -12.67
N LEU A 74 24.31 5.81 -12.29
CA LEU A 74 24.59 4.62 -11.50
C LEU A 74 24.27 4.92 -10.03
N ALA A 75 23.46 4.06 -9.43
CA ALA A 75 23.20 4.08 -8.01
C ALA A 75 24.11 3.07 -7.32
N ASP A 76 24.59 3.40 -6.12
CA ASP A 76 25.29 2.43 -5.28
C ASP A 76 24.26 1.38 -4.82
N THR A 77 24.30 0.20 -5.43
CA THR A 77 23.47 -0.94 -5.02
C THR A 77 24.08 -1.68 -3.81
N THR A 78 25.25 -1.27 -3.33
CA THR A 78 25.89 -1.77 -2.11
C THR A 78 25.59 -0.91 -0.87
N ALA A 79 25.06 0.30 -1.06
CA ALA A 79 24.50 1.07 0.04
C ALA A 79 23.24 0.35 0.54
N VAL A 80 23.38 -0.36 1.66
CA VAL A 80 22.27 -0.85 2.47
C VAL A 80 21.27 0.31 2.59
N HIS A 81 20.11 0.16 1.97
CA HIS A 81 19.05 1.15 2.03
C HIS A 81 18.49 1.11 3.45
N ILE A 82 19.10 1.85 4.37
CA ILE A 82 18.50 2.13 5.67
C ILE A 82 17.28 2.99 5.32
N PRO A 83 16.05 2.49 5.50
CA PRO A 83 14.88 3.26 5.12
C PRO A 83 14.84 4.53 5.97
N VAL A 84 15.13 5.67 5.35
CA VAL A 84 14.74 6.98 5.87
C VAL A 84 13.21 7.00 5.83
N PRO A 85 12.51 7.45 6.89
CA PRO A 85 11.07 7.61 6.85
C PRO A 85 10.67 8.46 5.63
N GLY A 86 10.03 7.84 4.63
CA GLY A 86 9.57 8.50 3.40
C GLY A 86 10.21 8.03 2.08
N SER A 87 11.25 7.19 2.08
CA SER A 87 11.76 6.59 0.84
C SER A 87 10.86 5.44 0.37
N ILE A 88 10.39 5.50 -0.89
CA ILE A 88 9.69 4.38 -1.52
C ILE A 88 10.73 3.32 -1.88
N SER A 89 10.64 2.15 -1.25
CA SER A 89 11.44 0.97 -1.60
C SER A 89 11.04 0.47 -2.99
N ASN A 90 11.98 0.32 -3.92
CA ASN A 90 11.74 -0.35 -5.20
C ASN A 90 11.77 -1.89 -5.07
N ASP A 91 11.95 -2.42 -3.86
CA ASP A 91 11.85 -3.84 -3.59
C ASP A 91 10.38 -4.26 -3.57
N THR A 92 9.94 -4.82 -4.70
CA THR A 92 8.58 -5.33 -4.88
C THR A 92 8.18 -6.34 -3.81
N THR A 93 9.13 -7.07 -3.22
CA THR A 93 8.85 -8.03 -2.14
C THR A 93 8.34 -7.33 -0.89
N THR A 94 8.99 -6.22 -0.51
CA THR A 94 8.58 -5.41 0.65
C THR A 94 7.30 -4.64 0.38
N ILE A 95 7.07 -4.18 -0.85
CA ILE A 95 5.83 -3.53 -1.25
C ILE A 95 4.67 -4.52 -1.17
N LEU A 96 4.83 -5.74 -1.71
CA LEU A 96 3.80 -6.77 -1.69
C LEU A 96 3.46 -7.19 -0.25
N ALA A 97 4.47 -7.39 0.60
CA ALA A 97 4.24 -7.70 2.02
C ALA A 97 3.48 -6.59 2.75
N ARG A 98 3.78 -5.31 2.46
CA ARG A 98 3.05 -4.16 3.02
C ARG A 98 1.63 -4.05 2.45
N LEU A 99 1.45 -4.37 1.17
CA LEU A 99 0.13 -4.43 0.55
C LEU A 99 -0.75 -5.52 1.18
N ASP A 100 -0.19 -6.69 1.46
CA ASP A 100 -0.88 -7.78 2.16
C ASP A 100 -1.31 -7.38 3.58
N THR A 101 -0.45 -6.64 4.30
CA THR A 101 -0.84 -6.11 5.61
C THR A 101 -1.95 -5.07 5.53
N LEU A 102 -1.99 -4.27 4.45
CA LEU A 102 -3.01 -3.24 4.26
C LEU A 102 -4.34 -3.83 3.77
N SER A 103 -4.30 -4.82 2.90
CA SER A 103 -5.50 -5.53 2.43
C SER A 103 -6.16 -6.34 3.54
N SER A 104 -5.38 -6.76 4.55
CA SER A 104 -5.89 -7.41 5.76
C SER A 104 -6.40 -6.43 6.81
N ALA A 105 -6.23 -5.11 6.60
CA ALA A 105 -6.67 -4.06 7.52
C ALA A 105 -8.06 -3.49 7.19
N SER A 106 -8.73 -4.00 6.15
CA SER A 106 -10.15 -3.73 5.95
C SER A 106 -10.93 -4.37 7.11
N GLY A 107 -11.49 -3.56 7.99
CA GLY A 107 -12.50 -4.02 8.95
C GLY A 107 -13.65 -4.70 8.23
N SER A 108 -14.45 -5.50 8.95
CA SER A 108 -15.58 -6.28 8.44
C SER A 108 -16.60 -5.48 7.62
N GLY A 109 -16.55 -4.14 7.71
CA GLY A 109 -17.59 -3.26 7.20
C GLY A 109 -18.74 -3.23 8.19
N ALA A 110 -19.35 -2.06 8.34
CA ALA A 110 -20.50 -1.92 9.22
C ALA A 110 -21.78 -2.13 8.41
N ASP A 111 -22.62 -3.05 8.85
CA ASP A 111 -23.93 -3.33 8.26
C ASP A 111 -25.00 -2.46 8.94
N GLY A 112 -26.07 -2.14 8.20
CA GLY A 112 -27.27 -1.55 8.81
C GLY A 112 -27.92 -2.56 9.75
N VAL A 113 -28.11 -2.18 11.01
CA VAL A 113 -28.75 -2.97 12.05
C VAL A 113 -29.92 -2.18 12.61
N THR A 114 -31.14 -2.63 12.35
CA THR A 114 -32.36 -2.01 12.86
C THR A 114 -32.75 -2.61 14.21
N ILE A 115 -32.74 -1.78 15.25
CA ILE A 115 -33.09 -2.15 16.62
C ILE A 115 -34.46 -1.54 16.96
N THR A 116 -35.36 -2.35 17.51
CA THR A 116 -36.61 -1.85 18.12
C THR A 116 -36.40 -1.68 19.62
N VAL A 117 -36.54 -0.45 20.09
CA VAL A 117 -36.29 -0.03 21.47
C VAL A 117 -37.59 -0.08 22.25
N ASN A 118 -37.69 -1.07 23.14
CA ASN A 118 -38.82 -1.25 24.02
C ASN A 118 -38.44 -0.95 25.47
N VAL A 119 -39.26 -0.15 26.14
CA VAL A 119 -39.21 0.07 27.60
C VAL A 119 -40.54 -0.35 28.17
N ASP A 120 -40.52 -1.16 29.24
CA ASP A 120 -41.72 -1.70 29.89
C ASP A 120 -42.68 -2.43 28.92
N GLY A 121 -42.12 -3.03 27.86
CA GLY A 121 -42.87 -3.80 26.87
C GLY A 121 -43.48 -2.98 25.72
N ALA A 122 -43.27 -1.67 25.67
CA ALA A 122 -43.79 -0.79 24.61
C ALA A 122 -42.65 -0.11 23.82
N PRO A 123 -42.81 0.09 22.50
CA PRO A 123 -41.83 0.83 21.69
C PRO A 123 -41.80 2.30 22.12
N VAL A 124 -40.59 2.86 22.21
CA VAL A 124 -40.39 4.25 22.65
C VAL A 124 -39.93 5.11 21.50
N SER A 125 -40.75 6.07 21.07
CA SER A 125 -40.34 7.08 20.09
C SER A 125 -39.42 8.13 20.70
N ASP A 126 -38.64 8.82 19.87
CA ASP A 126 -37.84 9.98 20.25
C ASP A 126 -36.89 9.75 21.44
N MET A 127 -36.45 8.50 21.63
CA MET A 127 -35.45 8.12 22.64
C MET A 127 -34.06 8.26 22.04
N ASP A 128 -33.15 8.89 22.78
CA ASP A 128 -31.75 8.96 22.40
C ASP A 128 -31.08 7.65 22.80
N VAL A 129 -30.43 6.99 21.84
CA VAL A 129 -29.78 5.69 22.01
C VAL A 129 -28.37 5.68 21.45
N TRP A 130 -27.49 4.91 22.08
CA TRP A 130 -26.12 4.69 21.62
C TRP A 130 -25.70 3.26 21.95
N VAL A 131 -24.63 2.80 21.32
CA VAL A 131 -24.14 1.42 21.47
C VAL A 131 -22.68 1.42 21.87
N SER A 132 -22.33 0.59 22.85
CA SER A 132 -20.94 0.30 23.23
C SER A 132 -20.53 -1.12 22.90
N SER A 133 -19.22 -1.32 22.75
CA SER A 133 -18.60 -2.65 22.61
C SER A 133 -18.30 -3.33 23.95
N ASP A 134 -18.41 -2.61 25.07
CA ASP A 134 -18.20 -3.12 26.42
C ASP A 134 -19.43 -2.90 27.32
N GLU A 135 -19.59 -3.77 28.32
CA GLU A 135 -20.70 -3.77 29.28
C GLU A 135 -20.73 -2.52 30.18
N ASN A 136 -19.58 -1.86 30.36
CA ASN A 136 -19.46 -0.67 31.18
C ASN A 136 -19.86 0.61 30.43
N GLY A 137 -20.06 0.55 29.11
CA GLY A 137 -20.42 1.70 28.29
C GLY A 137 -19.25 2.65 28.01
N SER A 138 -18.01 2.21 28.22
CA SER A 138 -16.82 3.07 28.11
C SER A 138 -16.40 3.34 26.66
N THR A 139 -16.66 2.39 25.77
CA THR A 139 -16.26 2.40 24.37
C THR A 139 -17.51 2.48 23.50
N VAL A 140 -17.97 3.70 23.22
CA VAL A 140 -19.11 3.94 22.33
C VAL A 140 -18.68 3.71 20.87
N VAL A 141 -19.34 2.76 20.20
CA VAL A 141 -19.05 2.36 18.81
C VAL A 141 -20.10 2.83 17.81
N ALA A 142 -21.32 3.13 18.28
CA ALA A 142 -22.30 3.89 17.52
C ALA A 142 -22.81 5.05 18.39
N GLY A 143 -22.61 6.27 17.89
CA GLY A 143 -23.01 7.50 18.57
C GLY A 143 -24.53 7.66 18.70
N THR A 144 -24.96 8.73 19.35
CA THR A 144 -26.37 8.96 19.65
C THR A 144 -27.22 9.05 18.38
N ALA A 145 -28.20 8.15 18.28
CA ALA A 145 -29.27 8.19 17.29
C ALA A 145 -30.62 8.26 18.00
N ARG A 146 -31.65 8.69 17.29
CA ARG A 146 -32.99 8.87 17.86
C ARG A 146 -33.99 7.90 17.27
N THR A 147 -34.78 7.25 18.12
CA THR A 147 -35.81 6.31 17.65
C THR A 147 -36.94 7.04 16.92
N ASN A 148 -37.47 6.42 15.87
CA ASN A 148 -38.63 6.90 15.14
C ASN A 148 -39.95 6.66 15.91
N SER A 149 -41.10 7.01 15.32
CA SER A 149 -42.43 6.81 15.93
C SER A 149 -42.78 5.36 16.27
N SER A 150 -42.10 4.39 15.64
CA SER A 150 -42.26 2.95 15.89
C SER A 150 -41.25 2.42 16.91
N GLY A 151 -40.45 3.29 17.54
CA GLY A 151 -39.39 2.91 18.47
C GLY A 151 -38.16 2.30 17.80
N GLN A 152 -38.00 2.48 16.49
CA GLN A 152 -36.91 1.86 15.73
C GLN A 152 -35.77 2.84 15.46
N VAL A 153 -34.55 2.31 15.38
CA VAL A 153 -33.33 3.03 15.05
C VAL A 153 -32.40 2.12 14.24
N THR A 154 -31.80 2.66 13.17
CA THR A 154 -30.82 1.93 12.37
C THR A 154 -29.42 2.45 12.70
N LEU A 155 -28.53 1.54 13.07
CA LEU A 155 -27.13 1.81 13.41
C LEU A 155 -26.23 1.01 12.49
N TYR A 156 -24.98 1.45 12.31
CA TYR A 156 -24.00 0.73 11.51
C TYR A 156 -23.06 -0.03 12.44
N LEU A 157 -23.17 -1.36 12.46
CA LEU A 157 -22.43 -2.25 13.38
C LEU A 157 -21.89 -3.48 12.64
N ASP A 158 -20.87 -4.15 13.18
CA ASP A 158 -20.39 -5.41 12.62
C ASP A 158 -21.38 -6.53 12.96
N ALA A 159 -22.05 -7.09 11.95
CA ALA A 159 -23.02 -8.16 12.16
C ALA A 159 -22.38 -9.41 12.80
N GLY A 160 -23.12 -10.08 13.67
CA GLY A 160 -22.65 -11.25 14.43
C GLY A 160 -21.85 -10.92 15.69
N SER A 161 -21.50 -9.66 15.94
CA SER A 161 -20.83 -9.22 17.18
C SER A 161 -21.84 -8.90 18.28
N THR A 162 -21.43 -9.10 19.53
CA THR A 162 -22.20 -8.72 20.72
C THR A 162 -21.91 -7.27 21.09
N TYR A 163 -22.95 -6.49 21.33
CA TYR A 163 -22.88 -5.10 21.77
C TYR A 163 -23.84 -4.81 22.93
N TYR A 164 -23.76 -3.61 23.48
CA TYR A 164 -24.58 -3.15 24.60
C TYR A 164 -25.30 -1.86 24.22
N LEU A 165 -26.63 -1.92 24.24
CA LEU A 165 -27.51 -0.79 23.94
C LEU A 165 -27.73 0.06 25.19
N TRP A 166 -27.67 1.36 25.01
CA TRP A 166 -27.99 2.36 26.01
C TRP A 166 -29.05 3.29 25.47
N GLY A 167 -29.85 3.87 26.36
CA GLY A 167 -30.78 4.89 25.94
C GLY A 167 -31.38 5.70 27.07
N GLN A 168 -31.75 6.93 26.73
CA GLN A 168 -32.28 7.91 27.65
C GLN A 168 -33.40 8.71 27.00
N LYS A 169 -34.45 8.97 27.78
CA LYS A 169 -35.51 9.92 27.45
C LYS A 169 -36.14 10.41 28.75
N ASP A 170 -36.36 11.72 28.86
CA ASP A 170 -37.00 12.30 30.05
C ASP A 170 -38.38 11.68 30.29
N GLY A 171 -38.63 11.26 31.54
CA GLY A 171 -39.89 10.62 31.93
C GLY A 171 -40.03 9.15 31.50
N VAL A 172 -38.99 8.53 30.93
CA VAL A 172 -38.95 7.10 30.57
C VAL A 172 -37.78 6.43 31.30
N ASN A 173 -37.94 5.17 31.70
CA ASN A 173 -36.84 4.41 32.30
C ASN A 173 -35.68 4.28 31.31
N SER A 174 -34.45 4.58 31.75
CA SER A 174 -33.26 4.48 30.92
C SER A 174 -32.87 3.02 30.66
N ILE A 175 -32.31 2.76 29.48
CA ILE A 175 -31.69 1.48 29.14
C ILE A 175 -30.21 1.56 29.54
N GLN A 176 -29.76 0.61 30.35
CA GLN A 176 -28.41 0.59 30.92
C GLN A 176 -27.64 -0.66 30.48
N GLY A 177 -27.10 -0.63 29.25
CA GLY A 177 -26.22 -1.67 28.75
C GLY A 177 -26.92 -2.99 28.46
N ASN A 178 -28.07 -2.97 27.78
CA ASN A 178 -28.75 -4.20 27.39
C ASN A 178 -27.96 -4.90 26.27
N SER A 179 -27.48 -6.11 26.53
CA SER A 179 -26.71 -6.87 25.55
C SER A 179 -27.58 -7.37 24.39
N PHE A 180 -27.07 -7.27 23.16
CA PHE A 180 -27.69 -7.85 21.96
C PHE A 180 -26.61 -8.29 20.97
N VAL A 181 -26.97 -9.22 20.08
CA VAL A 181 -26.12 -9.59 18.92
C VAL A 181 -26.59 -8.78 17.72
N ALA A 182 -25.66 -8.07 17.07
CA ALA A 182 -25.96 -7.32 15.85
C ALA A 182 -26.39 -8.29 14.73
N VAL A 183 -27.51 -8.00 14.09
CA VAL A 183 -28.03 -8.75 12.94
C VAL A 183 -28.18 -7.75 11.79
N ALA A 184 -27.51 -8.03 10.68
CA ALA A 184 -27.65 -7.21 9.47
C ALA A 184 -29.11 -7.23 8.97
N ASP A 185 -29.58 -6.07 8.49
CA ASP A 185 -30.89 -5.89 7.86
C ASP A 185 -31.05 -6.66 6.53
#